data_AF-A0A973D7Z0-F1
#
_entry.id   AF-A0A973D7Z0-F1
#
_cell.length_a   1.000
_cell.length_b   1.000
_cell.length_c   1.000
_cell.angle_alpha   90.00
_cell.angle_beta   90.00
_cell.angle_gamma   90.00
#
_symmetry.space_group_name_H-M   'P 1'
#
loop_
_entity.id
_entity.type
_entity.pdbx_description
1 polymer ?
#
loop_
_entity_poly.entity_id
_entity_poly.type
_entity_poly.pdbx_seq_one_letter_code
_entity_poly.pdbx_strand_id
1 'polypeptide(L)'
;MEELGLRDPRAIRALVQALRPLLFFYFRAEVRGLGRLPRGPAILVANHGGGMGPGDLIFFLGFCTHFGPEQPIYALAHRIFVRIGWLRRLLARFGVLEANPANALAVLRAGGKVLVYPGADYDSLRPFSQRHRVFFGGRSGFARLAARARVPVVPVVTAGSHETFVV
;
A
#
# COMPACT_ATOMS: atom_id res chain seq x y z
N MET A 1 6.09 11.86 13.05
CA MET A 1 5.31 13.11 12.93
C MET A 1 5.87 13.96 11.79
N GLU A 2 7.19 14.18 11.75
CA GLU A 2 7.89 14.88 10.66
C GLU A 2 7.69 14.23 9.28
N GLU A 3 7.77 12.90 9.18
CA GLU A 3 7.60 12.18 7.90
C GLU A 3 6.20 12.23 7.31
N LEU A 4 5.17 12.40 8.15
CA LEU A 4 3.79 12.53 7.67
C LEU A 4 3.65 13.78 6.79
N GLY A 5 4.37 14.85 7.13
CA GLY A 5 4.37 16.12 6.40
C GLY A 5 5.22 16.11 5.13
N LEU A 6 6.02 15.06 4.89
CA LEU A 6 6.86 14.97 3.69
C LEU A 6 6.10 14.50 2.45
N ARG A 7 4.88 13.96 2.60
CA ARG A 7 4.06 13.50 1.48
C ARG A 7 3.77 14.65 0.53
N ASP A 8 4.06 14.44 -0.75
CA ASP A 8 4.02 15.49 -1.77
C ASP A 8 3.00 15.14 -2.87
N PRO A 9 1.78 15.73 -2.83
CA PRO A 9 0.75 15.50 -3.83
C PRO A 9 1.19 15.86 -5.27
N ARG A 10 2.12 16.81 -5.45
CA ARG A 10 2.62 17.17 -6.79
C ARG A 10 3.51 16.07 -7.35
N ALA A 11 4.41 15.53 -6.54
CA ALA A 11 5.23 14.39 -6.93
C ALA A 11 4.37 13.15 -7.23
N ILE A 12 3.35 12.87 -6.42
CA ILE A 12 2.41 11.77 -6.66
C ILE A 12 1.64 11.99 -7.96
N ARG A 13 1.17 13.22 -8.24
CA ARG A 13 0.50 13.55 -9.50
C ARG A 13 1.39 13.29 -10.71
N ALA A 14 2.65 13.73 -10.65
CA ALA A 14 3.62 13.49 -11.72
C ALA A 14 3.88 12.00 -11.93
N LEU A 15 4.03 11.22 -10.84
CA LEU A 15 4.17 9.77 -10.91
C LEU A 15 2.96 9.11 -11.58
N VAL A 16 1.74 9.52 -11.22
CA VAL A 16 0.50 9.01 -11.81
C VAL A 16 0.44 9.31 -13.30
N GLN A 17 0.72 10.56 -13.70
CA GLN A 17 0.70 10.96 -15.11
C GLN A 17 1.75 10.20 -15.94
N ALA A 18 2.94 9.95 -15.39
CA ALA A 18 4.01 9.26 -16.08
C ALA A 18 3.78 7.74 -16.19
N LEU A 19 3.45 7.08 -15.07
CA LEU A 19 3.48 5.62 -14.99
C LEU A 19 2.13 4.97 -15.28
N ARG A 20 1.00 5.64 -15.00
CA ARG A 20 -0.31 5.01 -15.18
C ARG A 20 -0.56 4.56 -16.63
N PRO A 21 -0.38 5.40 -17.67
CA PRO A 21 -0.67 4.99 -19.04
C PRO A 21 0.16 3.77 -19.45
N LEU A 22 1.45 3.77 -19.10
CA LEU A 22 2.37 2.69 -19.40
C LEU A 22 1.98 1.37 -18.70
N LEU A 23 1.82 1.41 -17.38
CA LEU A 23 1.57 0.20 -16.60
C LEU A 23 0.17 -0.37 -16.84
N PHE A 24 -0.85 0.49 -16.98
CA PHE A 24 -2.21 0.02 -17.24
C PHE A 24 -2.37 -0.55 -18.64
N PHE A 25 -1.66 0.00 -19.64
CA PHE A 25 -1.63 -0.57 -20.98
C PHE A 25 -0.88 -1.91 -21.01
N TYR A 26 0.37 -1.93 -20.54
CA TYR A 26 1.23 -3.12 -20.63
C TYR A 26 0.68 -4.30 -19.82
N PHE A 27 0.32 -4.07 -18.56
CA PHE A 27 -0.21 -5.13 -17.68
C PHE A 27 -1.72 -5.36 -17.85
N ARG A 28 -2.39 -4.60 -18.72
CA ARG A 28 -3.87 -4.61 -18.86
C ARG A 28 -4.54 -4.47 -17.50
N ALA A 29 -4.01 -3.53 -16.71
CA ALA A 29 -4.33 -3.44 -15.30
C ALA A 29 -5.70 -2.83 -15.05
N GLU A 30 -6.42 -3.38 -14.08
CA GLU A 30 -7.71 -2.86 -13.64
C GLU A 30 -7.74 -2.70 -12.13
N VAL A 31 -8.32 -1.59 -11.67
CA VAL A 31 -8.57 -1.36 -10.23
C VAL A 31 -10.07 -1.12 -10.05
N ARG A 32 -10.72 -2.03 -9.33
CA ARG A 32 -12.17 -2.06 -9.14
C ARG A 32 -12.52 -1.84 -7.67
N GLY A 33 -13.75 -1.37 -7.41
CA GLY A 33 -14.29 -1.29 -6.06
C GLY A 33 -13.80 -0.13 -5.19
N LEU A 34 -13.04 0.83 -5.75
CA LEU A 34 -12.56 2.00 -5.00
C LEU A 34 -13.71 2.82 -4.38
N GLY A 35 -14.85 2.91 -5.05
CA GLY A 35 -16.05 3.60 -4.51
C GLY A 35 -16.65 2.96 -3.24
N ARG A 36 -16.21 1.75 -2.85
CA ARG A 36 -16.60 1.08 -1.59
C ARG A 36 -15.76 1.52 -0.39
N LEU A 37 -14.69 2.28 -0.62
CA LEU A 37 -13.82 2.74 0.45
C LEU A 37 -14.54 3.81 1.29
N PRO A 38 -14.41 3.77 2.62
CA PRO A 38 -14.99 4.79 3.48
C PRO A 38 -14.35 6.15 3.22
N ARG A 39 -15.08 7.25 3.39
CA ARG A 39 -14.53 8.61 3.22
C ARG A 39 -13.41 8.90 4.25
N GLY A 40 -13.62 8.47 5.51
CA GLY A 40 -12.70 8.70 6.63
C GLY A 40 -11.53 7.70 6.74
N PRO A 41 -10.83 7.68 7.89
CA PRO A 41 -9.68 6.82 8.09
C PRO A 41 -10.06 5.34 8.05
N ALA A 42 -9.17 4.52 7.51
CA ALA A 42 -9.37 3.08 7.39
C ALA A 42 -8.02 2.37 7.32
N ILE A 43 -8.01 1.08 7.70
CA ILE A 43 -6.87 0.20 7.50
C ILE A 43 -7.18 -0.68 6.29
N LEU A 44 -6.46 -0.46 5.20
CA LEU A 44 -6.51 -1.26 4.00
C LEU A 44 -5.54 -2.43 4.18
N VAL A 45 -6.08 -3.64 4.19
CA VAL A 45 -5.30 -4.87 4.39
C VAL A 45 -5.17 -5.55 3.05
N ALA A 46 -3.96 -5.53 2.50
CA ALA A 46 -3.65 -6.06 1.18
C ALA A 46 -2.77 -7.31 1.27
N ASN A 47 -2.92 -8.20 0.29
CA ASN A 47 -1.91 -9.21 0.00
C ASN A 47 -0.74 -8.57 -0.76
N HIS A 48 0.47 -9.07 -0.53
CA HIS A 48 1.70 -8.64 -1.22
C HIS A 48 2.11 -9.77 -2.15
N GLY A 49 2.08 -9.56 -3.46
CA GLY A 49 2.22 -10.64 -4.43
C GLY A 49 3.27 -10.38 -5.50
N GLY A 50 4.18 -11.34 -5.69
CA GLY A 50 5.07 -11.41 -6.85
C GLY A 50 6.41 -10.72 -6.64
N GLY A 51 6.95 -10.79 -5.42
CA GLY A 51 8.19 -10.10 -5.05
C GLY A 51 8.09 -8.58 -5.29
N MET A 52 8.85 -8.08 -6.26
CA MET A 52 8.82 -6.67 -6.70
C MET A 52 7.81 -6.41 -7.85
N GLY A 53 6.82 -7.28 -8.00
CA GLY A 53 5.77 -7.15 -9.01
C GLY A 53 4.99 -5.84 -8.91
N PRO A 54 4.37 -5.37 -10.00
CA PRO A 54 3.82 -4.01 -10.09
C PRO A 54 2.49 -3.83 -9.35
N GLY A 55 1.92 -4.87 -8.73
CA GLY A 55 0.55 -4.87 -8.20
C GLY A 55 0.28 -3.77 -7.18
N ASP A 56 1.22 -3.55 -6.27
CA ASP A 56 1.09 -2.53 -5.23
C ASP A 56 1.17 -1.12 -5.82
N LEU A 57 2.06 -0.93 -6.79
CA LEU A 57 2.17 0.33 -7.53
C LEU A 57 0.92 0.58 -8.36
N ILE A 58 0.41 -0.42 -9.09
CA ILE A 58 -0.83 -0.34 -9.87
C ILE A 58 -2.01 0.05 -8.96
N PHE A 59 -2.14 -0.59 -7.79
CA PHE A 59 -3.17 -0.24 -6.82
C PHE A 59 -3.03 1.21 -6.36
N PHE A 60 -1.82 1.64 -5.99
CA PHE A 60 -1.55 3.02 -5.57
C PHE A 60 -1.90 4.04 -6.68
N LEU A 61 -1.50 3.77 -7.92
CA LEU A 61 -1.81 4.61 -9.08
C LEU A 61 -3.32 4.68 -9.34
N GLY A 62 -4.03 3.56 -9.24
CA GLY A 62 -5.48 3.51 -9.37
C GLY A 62 -6.20 4.27 -8.26
N PHE A 63 -5.74 4.11 -7.02
CA PHE A 63 -6.25 4.87 -5.87
C PHE A 63 -6.09 6.37 -6.07
N CYS A 64 -4.89 6.85 -6.41
CA CYS A 64 -4.62 8.27 -6.62
C CYS A 64 -5.32 8.83 -7.85
N THR A 65 -5.60 8.00 -8.86
CA THR A 65 -6.42 8.41 -10.02
C THR A 65 -7.87 8.64 -9.63
N HIS A 66 -8.43 7.79 -8.76
CA HIS A 66 -9.83 7.86 -8.36
C HIS A 66 -10.10 8.96 -7.32
N PHE A 67 -9.26 9.06 -6.29
CA PHE A 67 -9.45 9.99 -5.17
C PHE A 67 -8.64 11.28 -5.29
N GLY A 68 -7.72 11.37 -6.26
CA GLY A 68 -6.74 12.43 -6.33
C GLY A 68 -5.50 12.16 -5.45
N PRO A 69 -4.34 12.76 -5.79
CA PRO A 69 -3.11 12.64 -5.01
C PRO A 69 -3.20 13.33 -3.64
N GLU A 70 -4.20 14.16 -3.39
CA GLU A 70 -4.42 14.85 -2.12
C GLU A 70 -4.98 13.91 -1.04
N GLN A 71 -5.73 12.87 -1.45
CA GLN A 71 -6.27 11.90 -0.51
C GLN A 71 -5.12 11.13 0.20
N PRO A 72 -4.98 11.26 1.53
CA PRO A 72 -3.87 10.64 2.24
C PRO A 72 -4.05 9.13 2.34
N ILE A 73 -3.14 8.40 1.70
CA ILE A 73 -2.91 6.97 1.85
C ILE A 73 -1.43 6.77 2.17
N TYR A 74 -1.15 5.92 3.17
CA TYR A 74 0.21 5.63 3.59
C TYR A 74 0.47 4.13 3.70
N ALA A 75 1.48 3.64 2.98
CA ALA A 75 1.94 2.25 3.08
C ALA A 75 2.97 2.11 4.21
N LEU A 76 2.84 1.06 5.01
CA LEU A 76 3.81 0.74 6.06
C LEU A 76 4.85 -0.26 5.52
N ALA A 77 6.08 0.21 5.32
CA ALA A 77 7.18 -0.60 4.79
C ALA A 77 8.10 -1.13 5.90
N HIS A 78 8.72 -2.28 5.63
CA HIS A 78 9.66 -2.90 6.55
C HIS A 78 10.89 -1.99 6.78
N ARG A 79 11.45 -2.07 7.98
CA ARG A 79 12.51 -1.18 8.49
C ARG A 79 13.78 -1.12 7.63
N ILE A 80 13.99 -2.12 6.77
CA ILE A 80 15.20 -2.21 5.93
C ILE A 80 15.21 -1.16 4.81
N PHE A 81 14.05 -0.86 4.20
CA PHE A 81 13.94 0.12 3.12
C PHE A 81 14.09 1.57 3.61
N VAL A 82 13.88 1.81 4.90
CA VAL A 82 13.91 3.14 5.52
C VAL A 82 15.21 3.44 6.28
N ARG A 83 16.18 2.51 6.32
CA ARG A 83 17.49 2.76 6.96
C ARG A 83 18.38 3.70 6.15
N ILE A 84 18.18 3.78 4.84
CA ILE A 84 18.91 4.68 3.95
C ILE A 84 18.23 6.05 4.00
N GLY A 85 18.87 7.05 4.62
CA GLY A 85 18.23 8.33 4.95
C GLY A 85 17.62 9.09 3.76
N TRP A 86 18.30 9.11 2.60
CA TRP A 86 17.77 9.75 1.39
C TRP A 86 16.59 8.98 0.79
N LEU A 87 16.66 7.64 0.81
CA LEU A 87 15.59 6.77 0.30
C LEU A 87 14.35 6.87 1.19
N ARG A 88 14.52 6.92 2.51
CA ARG A 88 13.45 7.16 3.48
C ARG A 88 12.70 8.45 3.18
N ARG A 89 13.42 9.57 2.99
CA ARG A 89 12.82 10.87 2.63
C ARG A 89 12.10 10.82 1.28
N LEU A 90 12.70 10.14 0.29
CA LEU A 90 12.08 9.97 -1.03
C LEU A 90 10.78 9.17 -0.94
N LEU A 91 10.80 8.03 -0.26
CA LEU A 91 9.64 7.15 -0.04
C LEU A 91 8.52 7.85 0.75
N ALA A 92 8.87 8.68 1.73
CA ALA A 92 7.90 9.49 2.48
C ALA A 92 7.10 10.45 1.58
N ARG A 93 7.70 10.98 0.50
CA ARG A 93 6.98 11.82 -0.49
C ARG A 93 5.82 11.10 -1.16
N PHE A 94 5.91 9.78 -1.30
CA PHE A 94 4.88 8.93 -1.88
C PHE A 94 3.98 8.25 -0.84
N GLY A 95 4.11 8.63 0.44
CA GLY A 95 3.30 8.08 1.53
C GLY A 95 3.82 6.75 2.08
N VAL A 96 5.09 6.40 1.89
CA VAL A 96 5.66 5.20 2.50
C VAL A 96 6.33 5.57 3.83
N LEU A 97 5.93 4.91 4.91
CA LEU A 97 6.43 5.15 6.26
C LEU A 97 7.01 3.87 6.87
N GLU A 98 7.89 4.02 7.87
CA GLU A 98 8.34 2.89 8.67
C GLU A 98 7.15 2.21 9.35
N ALA A 99 7.09 0.88 9.25
CA ALA A 99 6.08 0.07 9.90
C ALA A 99 6.25 0.07 11.42
N ASN A 100 5.51 0.97 12.09
CA ASN A 100 5.30 0.94 13.52
C ASN A 100 3.88 1.42 13.89
N PRO A 101 3.33 0.98 15.04
CA PRO A 101 1.98 1.36 15.45
C PRO A 101 1.78 2.88 15.65
N ALA A 102 2.83 3.62 16.05
CA ALA A 102 2.74 5.05 16.29
C ALA A 102 2.49 5.83 14.99
N ASN A 103 3.21 5.51 13.91
CA ASN A 103 3.00 6.06 12.58
C ASN A 103 1.60 5.71 12.04
N ALA A 104 1.18 4.46 12.21
CA ALA A 104 -0.14 4.03 11.76
C ALA A 104 -1.26 4.79 12.48
N LEU A 105 -1.17 4.95 13.80
CA LEU A 105 -2.13 5.74 14.58
C LEU A 105 -2.09 7.22 14.20
N ALA A 106 -0.91 7.79 13.92
CA ALA A 106 -0.78 9.17 13.48
C ALA A 106 -1.49 9.42 12.13
N VAL A 107 -1.32 8.51 11.16
CA VAL A 107 -2.05 8.56 9.88
C VAL A 107 -3.56 8.52 10.10
N LEU A 108 -4.04 7.56 10.89
CA LEU A 108 -5.49 7.38 11.13
C LEU A 108 -6.09 8.59 11.86
N ARG A 109 -5.39 9.16 12.85
CA ARG A 109 -5.82 10.39 13.56
C ARG A 109 -5.86 11.61 12.64
N ALA A 110 -4.97 11.68 11.67
CA ALA A 110 -4.97 12.72 10.63
C ALA A 110 -6.05 12.49 9.55
N GLY A 111 -6.94 11.50 9.71
CA GLY A 111 -7.99 11.17 8.75
C GLY A 111 -7.52 10.38 7.53
N GLY A 112 -6.26 9.95 7.50
CA GLY A 112 -5.67 9.19 6.41
C GLY A 112 -5.99 7.70 6.44
N LYS A 113 -5.70 7.03 5.32
CA LYS A 113 -5.80 5.57 5.20
C LYS A 113 -4.43 4.94 5.38
N VAL A 114 -4.36 3.85 6.14
CA VAL A 114 -3.14 3.06 6.30
C VAL A 114 -3.26 1.82 5.43
N LEU A 115 -2.30 1.60 4.54
CA LEU A 115 -2.16 0.39 3.73
C LEU A 115 -1.12 -0.53 4.39
N VAL A 116 -1.53 -1.75 4.71
CA VAL A 116 -0.67 -2.76 5.32
C VAL A 116 -0.68 -4.05 4.53
N TYR A 117 0.45 -4.73 4.57
CA TYR A 117 0.69 -6.03 3.95
C TYR A 117 1.08 -7.04 5.02
N PRO A 118 0.12 -7.68 5.73
CA PRO A 118 0.45 -8.54 6.87
C PRO A 118 1.35 -9.71 6.47
N GLY A 119 1.12 -10.25 5.28
CA GLY A 119 1.91 -11.36 4.75
C GLY A 119 3.37 -11.00 4.46
N ALA A 120 3.65 -9.74 4.11
CA ALA A 120 4.97 -9.23 3.78
C ALA A 120 5.76 -10.20 2.87
N ASP A 121 6.93 -10.63 3.31
CA ASP A 121 7.83 -11.59 2.67
C ASP A 121 7.21 -12.98 2.43
N TYR A 122 6.45 -13.52 3.39
CA TYR A 122 5.77 -14.82 3.23
C TYR A 122 4.75 -14.83 2.10
N ASP A 123 4.11 -13.69 1.85
CA ASP A 123 3.12 -13.57 0.79
C ASP A 123 3.79 -13.19 -0.53
N SER A 124 4.76 -12.27 -0.50
CA SER A 124 5.42 -11.79 -1.71
C SER A 124 6.26 -12.86 -2.38
N LEU A 125 6.91 -13.72 -1.60
CA LEU A 125 7.81 -14.79 -2.05
C LEU A 125 7.20 -16.19 -1.92
N ARG A 126 5.87 -16.31 -1.85
CA ARG A 126 5.22 -17.64 -1.88
C ARG A 126 5.55 -18.38 -3.19
N PRO A 127 5.51 -19.73 -3.21
CA PRO A 127 5.76 -20.48 -4.44
C PRO A 127 4.72 -20.18 -5.53
N PHE A 128 5.13 -20.24 -6.80
CA PHE A 128 4.22 -20.02 -7.94
C PHE A 128 2.99 -20.95 -7.93
N SER A 129 3.12 -22.17 -7.42
CA SER A 129 2.00 -23.11 -7.25
C SER A 129 0.93 -22.59 -6.27
N GLN A 130 1.28 -21.65 -5.40
CA GLN A 130 0.41 -21.02 -4.41
C GLN A 130 0.04 -19.57 -4.77
N ARG A 131 0.27 -19.14 -6.01
CA ARG A 131 0.07 -17.76 -6.48
C ARG A 131 -1.33 -17.18 -6.25
N HIS A 132 -2.37 -18.01 -6.17
CA HIS A 132 -3.76 -17.60 -5.94
C HIS A 132 -4.21 -17.68 -4.47
N ARG A 133 -3.26 -17.86 -3.54
CA ARG A 133 -3.52 -17.88 -2.10
C ARG A 133 -2.95 -16.64 -1.44
N VAL A 134 -3.64 -16.14 -0.43
CA VAL A 134 -3.19 -15.03 0.41
C VAL A 134 -2.67 -15.60 1.72
N PHE A 135 -1.42 -15.26 2.08
CA PHE A 135 -0.79 -15.75 3.31
C PHE A 135 -0.40 -14.60 4.22
N PHE A 136 -1.13 -14.40 5.32
CA PHE A 136 -0.77 -13.39 6.33
C PHE A 136 0.27 -13.86 7.35
N GLY A 137 0.73 -15.11 7.27
CA GLY A 137 1.74 -15.66 8.19
C GLY A 137 1.32 -15.60 9.67
N GLY A 138 0.02 -15.73 9.96
CA GLY A 138 -0.53 -15.61 11.32
C GLY A 138 -0.50 -14.19 11.91
N ARG A 139 -0.05 -13.17 11.16
CA ARG A 139 0.10 -11.81 11.67
C ARG A 139 -1.26 -11.09 11.68
N SER A 140 -1.73 -10.74 12.87
CA SER A 140 -3.02 -10.08 13.13
C SER A 140 -2.89 -8.68 13.74
N GLY A 141 -1.70 -8.07 13.68
CA GLY A 141 -1.44 -6.76 14.28
C GLY A 141 -2.35 -5.63 13.76
N PHE A 142 -2.76 -5.71 12.49
CA PHE A 142 -3.70 -4.77 11.89
C PHE A 142 -5.08 -4.80 12.56
N ALA A 143 -5.55 -5.96 13.03
CA ALA A 143 -6.84 -6.09 13.70
C ALA A 143 -6.82 -5.42 15.07
N ARG A 144 -5.73 -5.62 15.84
CA ARG A 144 -5.51 -4.90 17.11
C ARG A 144 -5.44 -3.38 16.90
N LEU A 145 -4.75 -2.95 15.84
CA LEU A 145 -4.65 -1.54 15.48
C LEU A 145 -6.03 -0.94 15.10
N ALA A 146 -6.82 -1.66 14.29
CA ALA A 146 -8.16 -1.24 13.90
C ALA A 146 -9.09 -1.08 15.12
N ALA A 147 -9.09 -2.07 16.01
CA ALA A 147 -9.88 -2.04 17.24
C ALA A 147 -9.49 -0.85 18.13
N ARG A 148 -8.18 -0.61 18.28
CA ARG A 148 -7.66 0.52 19.07
C ARG A 148 -8.02 1.88 18.47
N ALA A 149 -7.94 2.02 17.14
CA ALA A 149 -8.23 3.26 16.44
C ALA A 149 -9.72 3.47 16.14
N ARG A 150 -10.56 2.44 16.36
CA ARG A 150 -11.99 2.42 16.02
C ARG A 150 -12.25 2.77 14.56
N VAL A 151 -11.47 2.17 13.66
CA VAL A 151 -11.58 2.37 12.20
C VAL A 151 -11.90 1.06 11.49
N PRO A 152 -12.58 1.10 10.33
CA PRO A 152 -12.86 -0.09 9.56
C PRO A 152 -11.58 -0.72 8.99
N VAL A 153 -11.59 -2.05 8.92
CA VAL A 153 -10.64 -2.84 8.11
C VAL A 153 -11.27 -3.08 6.75
N VAL A 154 -10.58 -2.73 5.67
CA VAL A 154 -11.05 -2.99 4.31
C VAL A 154 -10.07 -3.91 3.60
N PRO A 155 -10.51 -5.09 3.15
CA PRO A 155 -9.66 -5.98 2.36
C PRO A 155 -9.40 -5.37 0.98
N VAL A 156 -8.15 -5.41 0.55
CA VAL A 156 -7.70 -5.08 -0.81
C VAL A 156 -7.02 -6.32 -1.38
N VAL A 157 -7.35 -6.70 -2.60
CA VAL A 157 -6.77 -7.88 -3.24
C VAL A 157 -6.06 -7.46 -4.52
N THR A 158 -4.81 -7.87 -4.65
CA THR A 158 -4.01 -7.78 -5.89
C THR A 158 -3.87 -9.19 -6.46
N ALA A 159 -4.16 -9.34 -7.75
CA ALA A 159 -4.05 -10.60 -8.49
C ALA A 159 -3.29 -10.38 -9.80
N GLY A 160 -2.65 -11.42 -10.32
CA GLY A 160 -1.82 -11.36 -11.54
C GLY A 160 -0.36 -10.94 -11.31
N SER A 161 -0.03 -10.17 -10.27
CA SER A 161 1.37 -9.79 -10.00
C SER A 161 2.27 -10.97 -9.66
N HIS A 162 1.72 -12.01 -9.05
CA HIS A 162 2.46 -13.24 -8.78
C HIS A 162 2.60 -14.14 -10.02
N GLU A 163 2.04 -13.75 -11.16
CA GLU A 163 2.23 -14.44 -12.44
C GLU A 163 3.43 -13.87 -13.22
N THR A 164 4.04 -12.78 -12.76
CA THR A 164 5.16 -12.13 -13.47
C THR A 164 6.52 -12.74 -13.12
N PHE A 165 6.61 -13.56 -12.08
CA PHE A 165 7.84 -14.22 -11.64
C PHE A 165 7.52 -15.62 -11.12
N VAL A 166 8.43 -16.57 -11.38
CA VAL A 166 8.41 -17.88 -10.74
C VAL A 166 9.34 -17.82 -9.54
N VAL A 167 8.76 -17.98 -8.35
CA VAL A 167 9.46 -18.14 -7.07
C VAL A 167 9.39 -19.59 -6.65
#